data_AF-Q3B4A3-F1
#
_entry.id   AF-Q3B4A3-F1
#
_cell.length_a   1.000
_cell.length_b   1.000
_cell.length_c   1.000
_cell.angle_alpha   90.00
_cell.angle_beta   90.00
_cell.angle_gamma   90.00
#
_symmetry.space_group_name_H-M   'P 1'
#
loop_
_entity.id
_entity.type
_entity.pdbx_description
1 polymer ?
#
loop_
_entity_poly.entity_id
_entity_poly.type
_entity_poly.pdbx_seq_one_letter_code
_entity_poly.pdbx_strand_id
1 'polypeptide(L)'
;MVKIRLRRAGRKKLPVYQIVAADARAPRDGKFLEVVGHYQPTAKPHVVTLDRERVAYWMQTGAQPTSTVRSLIQKTGLLYELRLKKLGRSEAEVAEEMEKWQEKQAERRQKRLNVKSRRRQLKKEAAAKPAVAEEVAAPVAAAPVAEAPVAEVEVVIAPEVQVEAAVEAVPEAPVAAAEPAPEVKAEEKEEGGEA
;
A
#
# COMPACT_ATOMS: atom_id res chain seq x y z
N MET A 1 -27.17 -17.24 23.31
CA MET A 1 -26.15 -17.56 22.27
C MET A 1 -25.09 -16.48 22.31
N VAL A 2 -23.81 -16.84 22.34
CA VAL A 2 -22.72 -15.87 22.42
C VAL A 2 -22.48 -15.23 21.04
N LYS A 3 -22.40 -13.89 21.03
CA LYS A 3 -22.05 -13.09 19.86
C LYS A 3 -20.81 -12.26 20.14
N ILE A 4 -19.93 -12.16 19.15
CA ILE A 4 -18.82 -11.20 19.19
C ILE A 4 -19.31 -9.91 18.56
N ARG A 5 -19.44 -8.86 19.37
CA ARG A 5 -20.10 -7.60 18.99
C ARG A 5 -19.29 -6.38 19.40
N LEU A 6 -19.65 -5.23 18.83
CA LEU A 6 -19.07 -3.94 19.20
C LEU A 6 -19.86 -3.33 20.36
N ARG A 7 -19.17 -3.08 21.47
CA ARG A 7 -19.64 -2.28 22.60
C ARG A 7 -19.11 -0.85 22.46
N ARG A 8 -19.93 0.17 22.72
CA ARG A 8 -19.48 1.57 22.62
C ARG A 8 -18.88 2.02 23.95
N ALA A 9 -17.63 2.47 23.92
CA ALA A 9 -16.88 2.96 25.08
C ALA A 9 -16.29 4.38 24.90
N GLY A 10 -16.67 5.07 23.82
CA GLY A 10 -16.17 6.42 23.49
C GLY A 10 -17.05 7.58 23.96
N ARG A 11 -16.56 8.81 23.77
CA ARG A 11 -17.24 10.05 24.13
C ARG A 11 -18.19 10.53 23.01
N LYS A 12 -18.95 11.60 23.25
CA LYS A 12 -19.72 12.30 22.20
C LYS A 12 -18.76 12.75 21.08
N LYS A 13 -19.12 12.53 19.82
CA LYS A 13 -18.31 12.81 18.61
C LYS A 13 -16.97 12.05 18.48
N LEU A 14 -16.59 11.22 19.46
CA LEU A 14 -15.38 10.40 19.44
C LEU A 14 -15.74 8.94 19.79
N PRO A 15 -16.36 8.19 18.86
CA PRO A 15 -16.71 6.80 19.09
C PRO A 15 -15.46 5.92 19.15
N VAL A 16 -15.33 5.18 20.26
CA VAL A 16 -14.38 4.08 20.44
C VAL A 16 -15.20 2.85 20.73
N TYR A 17 -14.84 1.73 20.11
CA TYR A 17 -15.53 0.47 20.29
C TYR A 17 -14.61 -0.57 20.93
N GLN A 18 -15.16 -1.33 21.87
CA GLN A 18 -14.57 -2.57 22.35
C GLN A 18 -15.21 -3.72 21.59
N ILE A 19 -14.40 -4.68 21.17
CA ILE A 19 -14.88 -5.93 20.58
C ILE A 19 -15.02 -6.91 21.73
N VAL A 20 -16.26 -7.32 22.01
CA VAL A 20 -16.60 -8.10 23.20
C VAL A 20 -17.34 -9.38 22.83
N ALA A 21 -17.04 -10.46 23.53
CA ALA A 21 -17.86 -11.66 23.55
C ALA A 21 -18.96 -11.47 24.60
N ALA A 22 -20.23 -11.54 24.19
CA ALA A 22 -21.37 -11.36 25.09
C ALA A 22 -22.56 -12.21 24.65
N ASP A 23 -23.48 -12.52 25.55
CA ASP A 23 -24.74 -13.15 25.14
C ASP A 23 -25.55 -12.20 24.24
N ALA A 24 -26.19 -12.75 23.22
CA ALA A 24 -27.06 -12.05 22.29
C ALA A 24 -28.18 -11.24 22.98
N ARG A 25 -28.69 -11.71 24.13
CA ARG A 25 -29.77 -11.06 24.89
C ARG A 25 -29.29 -9.92 25.78
N ALA A 26 -27.99 -9.86 26.11
CA ALA A 26 -27.47 -8.80 26.95
C ALA A 26 -27.58 -7.43 26.24
N PRO A 27 -27.84 -6.32 26.95
CA PRO A 27 -27.92 -5.00 26.32
C PRO A 27 -26.57 -4.59 25.69
N ARG A 28 -26.58 -3.67 24.71
CA ARG A 28 -25.39 -3.28 23.91
C ARG A 28 -24.14 -3.00 24.76
N ASP A 29 -24.30 -2.16 25.78
CA ASP A 29 -23.20 -1.67 26.61
C ASP A 29 -23.16 -2.28 28.02
N GLY A 30 -24.00 -3.28 28.30
CA GLY A 30 -24.06 -3.94 29.61
C GLY A 30 -23.10 -5.11 29.77
N LYS A 31 -23.52 -6.15 30.50
CA LYS A 31 -22.69 -7.30 30.87
C LYS A 31 -22.17 -8.04 29.63
N PHE A 32 -20.86 -8.31 29.63
CA PHE A 32 -20.15 -9.11 28.65
C PHE A 32 -19.35 -10.21 29.36
N LEU A 33 -18.87 -11.18 28.59
CA LEU A 33 -18.03 -12.28 29.09
C LEU A 33 -16.56 -11.87 29.09
N GLU A 34 -16.07 -11.41 27.93
CA GLU A 34 -14.66 -11.05 27.74
C GLU A 34 -14.51 -9.92 26.69
N VAL A 35 -13.49 -9.09 26.86
CA VAL A 35 -13.05 -8.13 25.84
C VAL A 35 -11.95 -8.77 25.00
N VAL A 36 -12.21 -9.00 23.72
CA VAL A 36 -11.27 -9.66 22.79
C VAL A 36 -10.52 -8.66 21.89
N GLY A 37 -10.86 -7.37 21.95
CA GLY A 37 -10.16 -6.37 21.17
C GLY A 37 -10.77 -4.97 21.22
N HIS A 38 -10.21 -4.09 20.40
CA HIS A 38 -10.55 -2.67 20.31
C HIS A 38 -10.63 -2.22 18.86
N TYR A 39 -11.55 -1.30 18.59
CA TYR A 39 -11.72 -0.70 17.28
C TYR A 39 -11.91 0.82 17.38
N GLN A 40 -11.06 1.55 16.67
CA GLN A 40 -11.08 3.01 16.60
C GLN A 40 -11.37 3.48 15.15
N PRO A 41 -12.64 3.83 14.83
CA PRO A 41 -13.02 4.29 13.50
C PRO A 41 -12.52 5.72 13.19
N THR A 42 -12.24 6.55 14.20
CA THR A 42 -11.85 7.95 13.96
C THR A 42 -10.38 8.08 13.56
N ALA A 43 -9.54 7.12 13.95
CA ALA A 43 -8.15 7.07 13.56
C ALA A 43 -8.01 6.94 12.02
N LYS A 44 -7.02 7.60 11.44
CA LYS A 44 -6.70 7.58 10.01
C LYS A 44 -5.24 7.14 9.85
N PRO A 45 -4.96 5.88 9.49
CA PRO A 45 -5.90 4.79 9.14
C PRO A 45 -6.68 4.26 10.36
N HIS A 46 -7.82 3.60 10.11
CA HIS A 46 -8.61 2.98 11.18
C HIS A 46 -7.79 1.93 11.92
N VAL A 47 -7.78 1.99 13.25
CA VAL A 47 -7.00 1.09 14.10
C VAL A 47 -7.88 -0.04 14.61
N VAL A 48 -7.41 -1.27 14.44
CA VAL A 48 -8.05 -2.51 14.91
C VAL A 48 -7.01 -3.30 15.67
N THR A 49 -7.26 -3.53 16.96
CA THR A 49 -6.41 -4.36 17.83
C THR A 49 -7.21 -5.56 18.25
N LEU A 50 -6.74 -6.76 17.94
CA LEU A 50 -7.40 -8.02 18.30
C LEU A 50 -6.43 -8.92 19.05
N ASP A 51 -6.92 -9.53 20.13
CA ASP A 51 -6.29 -10.70 20.70
C ASP A 51 -6.65 -11.91 19.82
N ARG A 52 -5.67 -12.41 19.07
CA ARG A 52 -5.88 -13.47 18.07
C ARG A 52 -6.31 -14.78 18.72
N GLU A 53 -5.69 -15.14 19.83
CA GLU A 53 -5.93 -16.39 20.54
C GLU A 53 -7.33 -16.41 21.14
N ARG A 54 -7.73 -15.32 21.80
CA ARG A 54 -9.06 -15.22 22.41
C ARG A 54 -10.17 -15.17 21.37
N VAL A 55 -9.99 -14.43 20.27
CA VAL A 55 -10.97 -14.44 19.18
C VAL A 55 -11.10 -15.84 18.58
N ALA A 56 -10.00 -16.55 18.36
CA ALA A 56 -9.99 -17.92 17.88
C ALA A 56 -10.75 -18.87 18.81
N TYR A 57 -10.46 -18.80 20.12
CA TYR A 57 -11.14 -19.58 21.15
C TYR A 57 -12.66 -19.38 21.12
N TRP A 58 -13.12 -18.13 21.12
CA TRP A 58 -14.57 -17.85 21.10
C TRP A 58 -15.23 -18.33 19.81
N MET A 59 -14.55 -18.22 18.67
CA MET A 59 -15.06 -18.74 17.40
C MET A 59 -15.15 -20.27 17.39
N GLN A 60 -14.19 -20.98 18.00
CA GLN A 60 -14.23 -22.44 18.14
C GLN A 60 -15.37 -22.90 19.06
N THR A 61 -15.65 -22.17 20.14
CA THR A 61 -16.77 -22.40 21.06
C THR A 61 -18.15 -22.08 20.43
N GLY A 62 -18.18 -21.63 19.17
CA GLY A 62 -19.42 -21.36 18.42
C GLY A 62 -19.96 -19.93 18.55
N ALA A 63 -19.17 -18.99 19.08
CA ALA A 63 -19.55 -17.58 19.10
C ALA A 63 -19.64 -17.02 17.68
N GLN A 64 -20.73 -16.30 17.39
CA GLN A 64 -20.97 -15.73 16.06
C GLN A 64 -20.58 -14.24 16.01
N PRO A 65 -19.62 -13.83 15.16
CA PRO A 65 -19.30 -12.41 15.00
C PRO A 65 -20.40 -11.68 14.22
N THR A 66 -20.69 -10.43 14.60
CA THR A 66 -21.59 -9.56 13.80
C THR A 66 -20.94 -9.18 12.46
N SER A 67 -21.74 -8.71 11.48
CA SER A 67 -21.26 -8.39 10.12
C SER A 67 -20.05 -7.44 10.09
N THR A 68 -20.09 -6.38 10.89
CA THR A 68 -18.96 -5.43 11.03
C THR A 68 -17.76 -6.09 11.68
N VAL A 69 -17.94 -6.82 12.78
CA VAL A 69 -16.85 -7.50 13.48
C VAL A 69 -16.19 -8.54 12.57
N ARG A 70 -16.97 -9.33 11.83
CA ARG A 70 -16.47 -10.28 10.83
C ARG A 70 -15.59 -9.58 9.79
N SER A 71 -16.02 -8.41 9.30
CA SER A 71 -15.24 -7.60 8.36
C SER A 71 -13.93 -7.07 8.96
N LEU A 72 -13.91 -6.78 10.26
CA LEU A 72 -12.69 -6.36 10.97
C LEU A 72 -11.72 -7.54 11.15
N ILE A 73 -12.20 -8.71 11.57
CA ILE A 73 -11.38 -9.93 11.72
C ILE A 73 -10.83 -10.40 10.35
N GLN A 74 -11.59 -10.23 9.27
CA GLN A 74 -11.10 -10.54 7.93
C GLN A 74 -9.93 -9.64 7.51
N LYS A 75 -9.96 -8.36 7.88
CA LYS A 75 -8.89 -7.40 7.54
C LYS A 75 -7.59 -7.66 8.28
N THR A 76 -7.63 -8.27 9.45
CA THR A 76 -6.42 -8.65 10.21
C THR A 76 -5.80 -9.95 9.74
N GLY A 77 -6.52 -10.74 8.92
CA GLY A 77 -6.04 -12.03 8.40
C GLY A 77 -6.34 -13.22 9.31
N LEU A 78 -6.94 -13.02 10.50
CA LEU A 78 -7.20 -14.11 11.45
C LEU A 78 -8.16 -15.18 10.89
N LEU A 79 -9.16 -14.79 10.10
CA LEU A 79 -10.03 -15.77 9.42
C LEU A 79 -9.26 -16.63 8.40
N TYR A 80 -8.21 -16.08 7.79
CA TYR A 80 -7.37 -16.80 6.84
C TYR A 80 -6.47 -17.79 7.58
N GLU A 81 -5.83 -17.34 8.65
CA GLU A 81 -5.03 -18.16 9.56
C GLU A 81 -5.82 -19.36 10.10
N LEU A 82 -7.04 -19.12 10.64
CA LEU A 82 -7.91 -20.17 11.16
C LEU A 82 -8.35 -21.17 10.09
N ARG A 83 -8.50 -20.72 8.84
CA ARG A 83 -8.82 -21.61 7.71
C ARG A 83 -7.64 -22.52 7.38
N LEU A 84 -6.42 -22.00 7.36
CA LEU A 84 -5.22 -22.79 7.09
C LEU A 84 -4.97 -23.83 8.18
N LYS A 85 -5.12 -23.44 9.46
CA LYS A 85 -5.06 -24.35 10.61
C LYS A 85 -6.12 -25.46 10.51
N LYS A 86 -7.35 -25.13 10.11
CA LYS A 86 -8.42 -26.13 9.91
C LYS A 86 -8.13 -27.10 8.75
N LEU A 87 -7.34 -26.70 7.77
CA LEU A 87 -6.91 -27.56 6.65
C LEU A 87 -5.74 -28.49 7.02
N GLY A 88 -5.23 -28.43 8.26
CA GLY A 88 -4.15 -29.29 8.73
C GLY A 88 -2.75 -28.89 8.23
N ARG A 89 -2.56 -27.64 7.78
CA ARG A 89 -1.23 -27.12 7.42
C ARG A 89 -0.36 -26.98 8.67
N SER A 90 0.93 -27.23 8.51
CA SER A 90 1.91 -27.05 9.60
C SER A 90 1.99 -25.57 10.02
N GLU A 91 2.40 -25.30 11.26
CA GLU A 91 2.51 -23.93 11.77
C GLU A 91 3.48 -23.07 10.95
N ALA A 92 4.55 -23.69 10.43
CA ALA A 92 5.51 -23.04 9.54
C ALA A 92 4.87 -22.61 8.21
N GLU A 93 4.16 -23.52 7.52
CA GLU A 93 3.45 -23.17 6.29
C GLU A 93 2.38 -22.09 6.52
N VAL A 94 1.69 -22.12 7.66
CA VAL A 94 0.70 -21.10 8.02
C VAL A 94 1.38 -19.73 8.17
N ALA A 95 2.55 -19.68 8.78
CA ALA A 95 3.31 -18.43 8.95
C ALA A 95 3.76 -17.87 7.59
N GLU A 96 4.36 -18.69 6.72
CA GLU A 96 4.78 -18.27 5.38
C GLU A 96 3.61 -17.78 4.53
N GLU A 97 2.49 -18.50 4.55
CA GLU A 97 1.31 -18.15 3.78
C GLU A 97 0.66 -16.86 4.31
N MET A 98 0.78 -16.61 5.62
CA MET A 98 0.36 -15.35 6.23
C MET A 98 1.29 -14.19 5.88
N GLU A 99 2.60 -14.40 5.76
CA GLU A 99 3.55 -13.39 5.27
C GLU A 99 3.27 -13.03 3.81
N LYS A 100 3.15 -14.04 2.93
CA LYS A 100 2.73 -13.86 1.53
C LYS A 100 1.40 -13.10 1.44
N TRP A 101 0.45 -13.42 2.32
CA TRP A 101 -0.82 -12.70 2.40
C TRP A 101 -0.63 -11.24 2.84
N GLN A 102 0.21 -10.97 3.85
CA GLN A 102 0.49 -9.62 4.32
C GLN A 102 1.20 -8.77 3.27
N GLU A 103 2.20 -9.32 2.58
CA GLU A 103 2.87 -8.67 1.46
C GLU A 103 1.88 -8.33 0.35
N LYS A 104 1.02 -9.28 -0.02
CA LYS A 104 -0.05 -9.06 -1.00
C LYS A 104 -1.03 -7.97 -0.55
N GLN A 105 -1.38 -7.89 0.74
CA GLN A 105 -2.21 -6.81 1.28
C GLN A 105 -1.46 -5.46 1.26
N ALA A 106 -0.16 -5.45 1.56
CA ALA A 106 0.68 -4.27 1.55
C ALA A 106 0.85 -3.74 0.12
N GLU A 107 1.13 -4.60 -0.85
CA GLU A 107 1.20 -4.28 -2.27
C GLU A 107 -0.14 -3.71 -2.78
N ARG A 108 -1.26 -4.35 -2.46
CA ARG A 108 -2.61 -3.85 -2.79
C ARG A 108 -2.85 -2.46 -2.19
N ARG A 109 -2.37 -2.21 -0.96
CA ARG A 109 -2.47 -0.91 -0.30
C ARG A 109 -1.62 0.13 -1.02
N GLN A 110 -0.37 -0.19 -1.35
CA GLN A 110 0.54 0.69 -2.09
C GLN A 110 -0.02 1.04 -3.48
N LYS A 111 -0.50 0.05 -4.24
CA LYS A 111 -1.17 0.28 -5.54
C LYS A 111 -2.34 1.26 -5.42
N ARG A 112 -3.19 1.10 -4.40
CA ARG A 112 -4.31 2.02 -4.13
C ARG A 112 -3.85 3.43 -3.78
N LEU A 113 -2.78 3.55 -3.00
CA LEU A 113 -2.17 4.84 -2.66
C LEU A 113 -1.59 5.52 -3.91
N ASN A 114 -0.88 4.78 -4.77
CA ASN A 114 -0.30 5.28 -6.02
C ASN A 114 -1.36 5.73 -7.03
N VAL A 115 -2.45 4.98 -7.18
CA VAL A 115 -3.58 5.41 -8.02
C VAL A 115 -4.22 6.69 -7.47
N LYS A 116 -4.35 6.80 -6.14
CA LYS A 116 -4.91 7.98 -5.48
C LYS A 116 -4.00 9.21 -5.61
N SER A 117 -2.68 9.05 -5.49
CA SER A 117 -1.71 10.13 -5.69
C SER A 117 -1.66 10.57 -7.15
N ARG A 118 -1.62 9.63 -8.11
CA ARG A 118 -1.69 9.92 -9.56
C ARG A 118 -2.97 10.68 -9.92
N ARG A 119 -4.13 10.25 -9.40
CA ARG A 119 -5.41 10.96 -9.61
C ARG A 119 -5.37 12.38 -9.04
N ARG A 120 -4.70 12.60 -7.91
CA ARG A 120 -4.54 13.94 -7.31
C ARG A 120 -3.62 14.82 -8.14
N GLN A 121 -2.51 14.30 -8.65
CA GLN A 121 -1.58 15.01 -9.54
C GLN A 121 -2.29 15.43 -10.82
N LEU A 122 -2.94 14.50 -11.53
CA LEU A 122 -3.69 14.79 -12.75
C LEU A 122 -4.80 15.83 -12.52
N LYS A 123 -5.50 15.79 -11.38
CA LYS A 123 -6.51 16.80 -11.04
C LYS A 123 -5.88 18.18 -10.79
N LYS A 124 -4.72 18.24 -10.15
CA LYS A 124 -3.99 19.50 -9.90
C LYS A 124 -3.46 20.07 -11.22
N GLU A 125 -2.88 19.25 -12.08
CA GLU A 125 -2.41 19.65 -13.42
C GLU A 125 -3.56 20.12 -14.31
N ALA A 126 -4.69 19.39 -14.33
CA ALA A 126 -5.88 19.79 -15.07
C ALA A 126 -6.52 21.09 -14.56
N ALA A 127 -6.37 21.43 -13.27
CA ALA A 127 -6.80 22.71 -12.72
C ALA A 127 -5.79 23.85 -12.98
N ALA A 128 -4.49 23.54 -13.10
CA ALA A 128 -3.44 24.51 -13.40
C ALA A 128 -3.39 24.90 -14.88
N LYS A 129 -3.63 23.96 -15.81
CA LYS A 129 -3.63 24.22 -17.26
C LYS A 129 -4.58 25.35 -17.71
N PRO A 130 -5.86 25.43 -17.25
CA PRO A 130 -6.73 26.54 -17.62
C PRO A 130 -6.31 27.86 -16.97
N ALA A 131 -5.78 27.83 -15.74
CA ALA A 131 -5.32 29.05 -15.06
C ALA A 131 -4.08 29.67 -15.74
N VAL A 132 -3.12 28.85 -16.16
CA VAL A 132 -1.92 29.34 -16.88
C VAL A 132 -2.30 29.80 -18.30
N ALA A 133 -3.27 29.16 -18.96
CA ALA A 133 -3.75 29.61 -20.27
C ALA A 133 -4.50 30.96 -20.20
N GLU A 134 -5.22 31.22 -19.10
CA GLU A 134 -5.90 32.49 -18.85
C GLU A 134 -4.91 33.60 -18.41
N GLU A 135 -3.90 33.26 -17.61
CA GLU A 135 -2.87 34.21 -17.13
C GLU A 135 -1.92 34.67 -18.25
N VAL A 136 -1.54 33.78 -19.19
CA VAL A 136 -0.63 34.14 -20.30
C VAL A 136 -1.35 34.92 -21.41
N ALA A 137 -2.68 34.87 -21.48
CA ALA A 137 -3.47 35.61 -22.47
C ALA A 137 -3.79 37.06 -22.07
N ALA A 138 -3.56 37.47 -20.81
CA ALA A 138 -4.06 38.74 -20.27
C ALA A 138 -3.10 39.97 -20.32
N PRO A 139 -1.73 39.88 -20.31
CA PRO A 139 -0.90 41.09 -20.17
C PRO A 139 0.02 41.49 -21.36
N VAL A 140 -0.14 41.00 -22.59
CA VAL A 140 0.75 41.38 -23.73
C VAL A 140 0.39 42.74 -24.38
N ALA A 141 -0.44 43.58 -23.74
CA ALA A 141 -0.99 44.81 -24.34
C ALA A 141 -0.43 46.16 -23.82
N ALA A 142 0.62 46.22 -22.99
CA ALA A 142 1.08 47.48 -22.38
C ALA A 142 2.62 47.73 -22.40
N ALA A 143 3.06 48.43 -23.45
CA ALA A 143 4.06 49.54 -23.52
C ALA A 143 5.56 49.38 -23.10
N PRO A 144 6.55 49.82 -23.95
CA PRO A 144 8.01 49.85 -23.72
C PRO A 144 8.58 51.24 -23.32
N VAL A 145 9.92 51.34 -23.10
CA VAL A 145 10.87 52.48 -23.41
C VAL A 145 11.89 52.90 -22.30
N ALA A 146 13.18 52.61 -22.57
CA ALA A 146 14.44 53.42 -22.56
C ALA A 146 15.25 53.98 -21.34
N GLU A 147 16.58 54.01 -21.60
CA GLU A 147 17.62 55.06 -21.34
C GLU A 147 18.69 54.74 -20.23
N ALA A 148 19.98 54.37 -20.46
CA ALA A 148 21.18 54.89 -21.18
C ALA A 148 22.24 55.59 -20.21
N PRO A 149 23.50 55.91 -20.59
CA PRO A 149 24.78 55.20 -20.25
C PRO A 149 25.97 56.11 -19.75
N VAL A 150 27.24 55.62 -19.73
CA VAL A 150 28.55 56.26 -20.17
C VAL A 150 29.84 56.04 -19.27
N ALA A 151 30.96 55.62 -19.93
CA ALA A 151 32.44 55.85 -19.75
C ALA A 151 33.24 55.23 -18.56
N GLU A 152 34.54 54.82 -18.59
CA GLU A 152 35.67 54.73 -19.56
C GLU A 152 36.92 54.09 -18.83
N VAL A 153 37.52 52.94 -19.24
CA VAL A 153 38.74 52.62 -20.06
C VAL A 153 40.10 52.44 -19.32
N GLU A 154 40.90 51.47 -19.84
CA GLU A 154 42.37 51.15 -19.75
C GLU A 154 42.76 49.82 -19.05
N VAL A 155 43.66 48.92 -19.49
CA VAL A 155 44.63 48.80 -20.61
C VAL A 155 45.23 47.35 -20.63
N VAL A 156 45.32 46.72 -21.83
CA VAL A 156 46.46 45.92 -22.44
C VAL A 156 46.89 44.61 -21.71
N ILE A 157 47.05 43.39 -22.30
CA ILE A 157 47.99 42.91 -23.34
C ILE A 157 47.54 41.53 -23.92
N ALA A 158 47.91 41.35 -25.19
CA ALA A 158 47.75 40.32 -26.23
C ALA A 158 48.15 38.83 -25.95
N PRO A 159 47.86 37.89 -26.90
CA PRO A 159 47.58 36.46 -26.67
C PRO A 159 48.62 35.46 -27.24
N GLU A 160 48.70 34.22 -26.73
CA GLU A 160 49.25 33.06 -27.47
C GLU A 160 48.87 31.67 -26.89
N VAL A 161 48.18 30.85 -27.72
CA VAL A 161 48.32 29.41 -28.06
C VAL A 161 48.57 28.32 -26.99
N GLN A 162 47.71 27.28 -27.01
CA GLN A 162 48.01 25.81 -26.99
C GLN A 162 46.67 25.03 -26.97
N VAL A 163 46.11 24.61 -28.11
CA VAL A 163 46.24 23.29 -28.79
C VAL A 163 46.46 22.10 -27.85
N GLU A 164 45.39 21.35 -27.54
CA GLU A 164 45.47 19.88 -27.42
C GLU A 164 44.18 19.26 -27.98
N ALA A 165 44.41 18.31 -28.88
CA ALA A 165 43.43 17.55 -29.63
C ALA A 165 43.59 16.07 -29.28
N ALA A 166 42.48 15.39 -29.02
CA ALA A 166 42.28 13.93 -29.10
C ALA A 166 40.79 13.70 -28.79
N VAL A 167 39.85 13.65 -29.74
CA VAL A 167 39.57 12.60 -30.73
C VAL A 167 39.92 11.19 -30.25
N GLU A 168 38.95 10.52 -29.64
CA GLU A 168 38.77 9.08 -29.85
C GLU A 168 37.28 8.77 -29.99
N ALA A 169 36.92 8.44 -31.22
CA ALA A 169 35.64 7.88 -31.61
C ALA A 169 35.94 6.51 -32.23
N VAL A 170 35.45 5.43 -31.62
CA VAL A 170 35.23 4.16 -32.31
C VAL A 170 33.94 3.53 -31.75
N PRO A 171 32.86 3.49 -32.54
CA PRO A 171 31.71 2.63 -32.29
C PRO A 171 31.89 1.31 -33.04
N GLU A 172 31.66 0.18 -32.38
CA GLU A 172 31.49 -1.11 -33.05
C GLU A 172 30.28 -1.86 -32.49
N ALA A 173 29.55 -2.42 -33.44
CA ALA A 173 28.23 -3.00 -33.32
C ALA A 173 28.35 -4.54 -33.19
N PRO A 174 27.36 -5.37 -33.60
CA PRO A 174 26.48 -6.10 -32.70
C PRO A 174 26.64 -7.63 -32.87
N VAL A 175 25.59 -8.40 -32.54
CA VAL A 175 25.28 -9.79 -32.94
C VAL A 175 25.51 -10.88 -31.88
N ALA A 176 24.39 -11.43 -31.36
CA ALA A 176 24.07 -12.88 -31.20
C ALA A 176 22.83 -13.03 -30.28
N ALA A 177 21.63 -13.24 -30.84
CA ALA A 177 20.98 -14.55 -31.05
C ALA A 177 20.38 -15.13 -29.75
N ALA A 178 19.08 -14.95 -29.46
CA ALA A 178 17.89 -15.63 -30.01
C ALA A 178 17.71 -17.08 -29.49
N GLU A 179 16.56 -17.29 -28.81
CA GLU A 179 15.82 -18.51 -28.43
C GLU A 179 16.03 -19.74 -29.36
N PRO A 180 15.91 -21.01 -28.89
CA PRO A 180 14.61 -21.55 -28.42
C PRO A 180 14.62 -22.73 -27.40
N ALA A 181 13.42 -23.02 -26.85
CA ALA A 181 13.06 -24.27 -26.17
C ALA A 181 13.14 -25.50 -27.12
N PRO A 182 13.32 -26.75 -26.63
CA PRO A 182 12.16 -27.56 -26.22
C PRO A 182 12.38 -28.64 -25.13
N GLU A 183 11.26 -28.98 -24.48
CA GLU A 183 10.79 -30.31 -24.02
C GLU A 183 11.77 -31.51 -24.06
N VAL A 184 12.01 -32.12 -22.89
CA VAL A 184 12.42 -33.54 -22.78
C VAL A 184 11.58 -34.22 -21.70
N LYS A 185 10.93 -35.30 -22.13
CA LYS A 185 10.05 -36.20 -21.39
C LYS A 185 10.78 -37.54 -21.23
N ALA A 186 11.00 -37.98 -19.99
CA ALA A 186 11.38 -39.35 -19.58
C ALA A 186 11.22 -39.33 -18.05
N GLU A 187 10.27 -39.99 -17.37
CA GLU A 187 9.78 -41.38 -17.39
C GLU A 187 10.84 -42.43 -17.00
N GLU A 188 11.05 -42.55 -15.69
CA GLU A 188 11.67 -43.66 -14.94
C GLU A 188 11.08 -43.51 -13.52
N LYS A 189 10.11 -44.28 -13.01
CA LYS A 189 9.96 -45.73 -12.78
C LYS A 189 10.96 -46.30 -11.77
N GLU A 190 10.66 -46.09 -10.48
CA GLU A 190 10.94 -46.91 -9.28
C GLU A 190 10.32 -46.09 -8.12
N GLU A 191 9.67 -46.58 -7.07
CA GLU A 191 9.72 -47.82 -6.30
C GLU A 191 8.51 -47.81 -5.34
N GLY A 192 8.07 -48.97 -4.85
CA GLY A 192 7.44 -49.07 -3.53
C GLY A 192 5.91 -49.10 -3.48
N GLY A 193 5.34 -50.29 -3.67
CA GLY A 193 4.05 -50.62 -3.04
C GLY A 193 4.28 -51.08 -1.60
N GLU A 194 3.39 -50.68 -0.69
CA GLU A 194 2.98 -51.46 0.49
C GLU A 194 1.72 -50.80 1.11
N ALA A 195 0.81 -51.63 1.62
CA ALA A 195 -0.52 -51.37 2.21
C ALA A 195 -1.75 -51.33 1.27
#